data_AF-A0A3A4NI79-F1
#
_entry.id   AF-A0A3A4NI79-F1
#
_cell.length_a   1.000
_cell.length_b   1.000
_cell.length_c   1.000
_cell.angle_alpha   90.00
_cell.angle_beta   90.00
_cell.angle_gamma   90.00
#
_symmetry.space_group_name_H-M   'P 1'
#
loop_
_entity.id
_entity.type
_entity.pdbx_description
1 polymer ?
#
loop_
_entity_poly.entity_id
_entity_poly.type
_entity_poly.pdbx_seq_one_letter_code
_entity_poly.pdbx_strand_id
1 'polypeptide(L)'
;MPGQLTVRLTSELEEGIEALSRRTRRRRSEIVRLALARFIREETGEGTPSPYNRVKNLIGKVESGIPDLGEGHREHLNKRFRRG
;
A
#
# COMPACT_ATOMS: atom_id res chain seq x y z
N MET A 1 -12.46 -23.20 8.66
CA MET A 1 -11.88 -23.71 9.93
C MET A 1 -10.57 -22.98 10.17
N PRO A 2 -10.23 -22.57 11.39
CA PRO A 2 -8.90 -22.01 11.67
C PRO A 2 -7.84 -23.12 11.49
N GLY A 3 -6.83 -22.86 10.66
CA GLY A 3 -5.71 -23.77 10.44
C GLY A 3 -4.63 -23.67 11.52
N GLN A 4 -3.85 -24.73 11.70
CA GLN A 4 -2.67 -24.75 12.58
C GLN A 4 -1.40 -24.89 11.74
N LEU A 5 -0.39 -24.07 12.03
CA LEU A 5 0.92 -24.10 11.39
C LEU A 5 1.99 -24.34 12.47
N THR A 6 2.81 -25.37 12.29
CA THR A 6 4.00 -25.62 13.11
C THR A 6 5.24 -25.36 12.27
N VAL A 7 6.08 -24.44 12.70
CA VAL A 7 7.32 -24.04 12.00
C VAL A 7 8.49 -24.14 12.96
N ARG A 8 9.63 -24.60 12.45
CA ARG A 8 10.91 -24.56 13.18
C ARG A 8 11.46 -23.14 13.10
N LEU A 9 11.85 -22.58 14.24
CA LEU A 9 12.45 -21.26 14.33
C LEU A 9 13.97 -21.39 14.38
N THR A 10 14.66 -20.43 13.77
CA THR A 10 16.09 -20.21 14.04
C THR A 10 16.24 -19.61 15.44
N SER A 11 17.41 -19.78 16.05
CA SER A 11 17.69 -19.21 17.38
C SER A 11 17.48 -17.70 17.42
N GLU A 12 17.87 -17.00 16.35
CA GLU A 12 17.67 -15.55 16.20
C GLU A 12 16.19 -15.15 16.24
N LEU A 13 15.31 -15.87 15.53
CA LEU A 13 13.87 -15.59 15.55
C LEU A 13 13.25 -15.88 16.90
N GLU A 14 13.68 -16.96 17.56
CA GLU A 14 13.19 -17.29 18.89
C GLU A 14 13.57 -16.21 19.93
N GLU A 15 14.83 -15.78 19.95
CA GLU A 15 15.31 -14.72 20.84
C GLU A 15 14.61 -13.38 20.55
N GLY A 16 14.45 -13.03 19.26
CA GLY A 16 13.77 -11.81 18.85
C GLY A 16 12.29 -11.79 19.27
N ILE A 17 11.58 -12.91 19.10
CA ILE A 17 10.18 -13.05 19.53
C ILE A 17 10.07 -12.96 21.06
N GLU A 18 11.00 -13.57 21.80
CA GLU A 18 11.02 -13.53 23.25
C GLU A 18 11.24 -12.10 23.79
N ALA A 19 12.23 -11.40 23.24
CA ALA A 19 12.50 -10.01 23.60
C ALA A 19 11.30 -9.10 23.30
N LEU A 20 10.65 -9.29 22.14
CA LEU A 20 9.49 -8.51 21.74
C LEU A 20 8.27 -8.81 22.62
N SER A 21 8.07 -10.08 22.98
CA SER A 21 7.03 -10.54 23.92
C SER A 21 7.15 -9.82 25.25
N ARG A 22 8.36 -9.81 25.84
CA ARG A 22 8.64 -9.13 27.11
C ARG A 22 8.40 -7.62 27.04
N ARG A 23 8.90 -6.96 25.99
CA ARG A 23 8.79 -5.50 25.82
C ARG A 23 7.35 -5.04 25.59
N THR A 24 6.58 -5.80 24.82
CA THR A 24 5.20 -5.41 24.43
C THR A 24 4.12 -6.00 25.34
N ARG A 25 4.48 -6.90 26.27
CA ARG A 25 3.57 -7.70 27.10
C ARG A 25 2.53 -8.48 26.27
N ARG A 26 2.92 -8.94 25.08
CA ARG A 26 2.07 -9.73 24.17
C ARG A 26 2.52 -11.17 24.13
N ARG A 27 1.61 -12.10 23.87
CA ARG A 27 1.96 -13.51 23.74
C ARG A 27 2.75 -13.75 22.44
N ARG A 28 3.69 -14.70 22.46
CA ARG A 28 4.45 -15.12 21.27
C ARG A 28 3.54 -15.40 20.07
N SER A 29 2.41 -16.08 20.29
CA SER A 29 1.46 -16.41 19.22
C SER A 29 0.75 -15.19 18.62
N GLU A 30 0.54 -14.12 19.40
CA GLU A 30 -0.03 -12.87 18.89
C GLU A 30 0.98 -12.10 18.04
N ILE A 31 2.25 -12.09 18.48
CA ILE A 31 3.35 -11.49 17.73
C ILE A 31 3.50 -12.18 16.37
N VAL A 32 3.54 -13.51 16.36
CA VAL A 32 3.66 -14.30 15.12
C VAL A 32 2.47 -14.06 14.20
N ARG A 33 1.24 -14.06 14.72
CA ARG A 33 0.05 -13.74 13.91
C ARG A 33 0.12 -12.35 13.30
N LEU A 34 0.52 -11.34 14.07
CA LEU A 34 0.63 -9.97 13.59
C LEU A 34 1.71 -9.84 12.49
N ALA A 35 2.87 -10.48 12.71
CA ALA A 35 3.95 -10.48 11.74
C ALA A 35 3.53 -11.15 10.42
N LEU A 36 2.89 -12.32 10.49
CA LEU A 36 2.39 -13.02 9.30
C LEU A 36 1.31 -12.22 8.58
N ALA A 37 0.36 -11.63 9.30
CA ALA A 37 -0.69 -10.80 8.70
C ALA A 37 -0.12 -9.56 8.00
N ARG A 38 0.91 -8.94 8.59
CA ARG A 38 1.61 -7.81 7.99
C ARG A 38 2.37 -8.23 6.73
N PHE A 39 3.14 -9.31 6.81
CA PHE A 39 3.92 -9.82 5.69
C PHE A 39 3.02 -10.18 4.50
N ILE A 40 1.91 -10.90 4.75
CA ILE A 40 0.95 -11.25 3.70
C ILE A 40 0.38 -9.98 3.05
N ARG A 41 0.01 -8.95 3.83
CA ARG A 41 -0.54 -7.69 3.28
C ARG A 41 0.48 -6.93 2.42
N GLU A 42 1.75 -6.99 2.80
CA GLU A 42 2.84 -6.38 2.03
C GLU A 42 3.01 -7.13 0.69
N GLU A 43 3.01 -8.46 0.71
CA GLU A 43 3.13 -9.31 -0.49
C GLU A 43 1.90 -9.28 -1.41
N THR A 44 0.68 -9.21 -0.86
CA THR A 44 -0.55 -9.12 -1.65
C THR A 44 -0.77 -7.74 -2.26
N GLY A 45 0.07 -6.75 -1.94
CA GLY A 45 -0.05 -5.38 -2.44
C GLY A 45 -1.25 -4.63 -1.87
N GLU A 46 -2.01 -5.22 -0.94
CA GLU A 46 -3.15 -4.57 -0.25
C GLU A 46 -2.70 -3.37 0.60
N GLY A 47 -1.41 -3.23 0.86
CA GLY A 47 -0.80 -2.10 1.57
C GLY A 47 -0.03 -1.10 0.71
N THR A 48 0.21 -1.38 -0.58
CA THR A 48 0.90 -0.43 -1.47
C THR A 48 -0.15 0.40 -2.18
N PRO A 49 -0.38 1.67 -1.80
CA PRO A 49 -1.27 2.51 -2.58
C PRO A 49 -0.62 2.63 -3.95
N SER A 50 -1.24 2.00 -4.96
CA SER A 50 -0.94 2.29 -6.36
C SER A 50 -0.77 3.81 -6.49
N PRO A 51 0.26 4.32 -7.18
CA PRO A 51 0.45 5.75 -7.37
C PRO A 51 -0.87 6.43 -7.79
N TYR A 52 -1.69 5.73 -8.58
CA TYR A 52 -3.05 6.10 -8.92
C TYR A 52 -3.97 6.31 -7.70
N ASN A 53 -4.04 5.37 -6.76
CA ASN A 53 -4.86 5.50 -5.54
C ASN A 53 -4.40 6.67 -4.65
N ARG A 54 -3.10 6.96 -4.61
CA ARG A 54 -2.54 8.09 -3.86
C ARG A 54 -2.95 9.45 -4.46
N VAL A 55 -3.14 9.50 -5.78
CA VAL A 55 -3.52 10.73 -6.51
C VAL A 55 -4.98 10.75 -6.98
N LYS A 56 -5.79 9.72 -6.69
CA LYS A 56 -7.20 9.63 -7.12
C LYS A 56 -8.02 10.85 -6.68
N ASN A 57 -7.76 11.37 -5.48
CA ASN A 57 -8.44 12.56 -4.95
C ASN A 57 -7.89 13.88 -5.53
N LEU A 58 -6.78 13.84 -6.28
CA LEU A 58 -6.16 14.96 -6.99
C LEU A 58 -6.52 14.95 -8.48
N ILE A 59 -6.79 13.77 -9.06
CA ILE A 59 -7.27 13.63 -10.44
C ILE A 59 -8.68 14.24 -10.54
N GLY A 60 -8.83 15.25 -11.40
CA GLY A 60 -10.07 16.01 -11.57
C GLY A 60 -10.25 17.17 -10.58
N LYS A 61 -9.36 17.35 -9.59
CA LYS A 61 -9.42 18.46 -8.62
C LYS A 61 -8.58 19.68 -9.02
N VAL A 62 -7.81 19.57 -10.09
CA VAL A 62 -7.15 20.72 -10.70
C VAL A 62 -8.20 21.43 -11.55
N GLU A 63 -8.92 22.38 -10.96
CA GLU A 63 -9.62 23.43 -11.70
C GLU A 63 -8.55 24.24 -12.45
N SER A 64 -8.09 23.75 -13.60
CA SER A 64 -7.07 24.42 -14.41
C SER A 64 -7.59 25.69 -15.09
N GLY A 65 -8.84 26.09 -14.81
CA GLY A 65 -9.55 27.17 -15.49
C GLY A 65 -9.80 26.91 -16.98
N ILE A 66 -9.49 25.71 -17.47
CA ILE A 66 -9.69 25.32 -18.87
C ILE A 66 -10.79 24.26 -18.88
N PRO A 67 -12.00 24.59 -19.38
CA PRO A 67 -13.09 23.65 -19.43
C PRO A 67 -12.71 22.52 -20.38
N ASP A 68 -12.93 21.31 -19.90
CA ASP A 68 -12.97 20.09 -20.71
C ASP A 68 -11.64 19.66 -21.38
N LEU A 69 -10.71 19.16 -20.55
CA LEU A 69 -9.53 18.44 -21.01
C LEU A 69 -9.81 16.95 -21.31
N GLY A 70 -11.04 16.46 -21.09
CA GLY A 70 -11.43 15.07 -21.29
C GLY A 70 -12.03 14.82 -22.68
N GLU A 71 -13.05 15.57 -23.05
CA GLU A 71 -13.72 15.53 -24.35
C GLU A 71 -12.98 16.37 -25.41
N GLY A 72 -12.49 17.56 -25.05
CA GLY A 72 -11.88 18.53 -25.97
C GLY A 72 -10.35 18.45 -26.16
N HIS A 73 -9.68 17.43 -25.61
CA HIS A 73 -8.21 17.37 -25.50
C HIS A 73 -7.49 17.61 -26.85
N ARG A 74 -8.00 16.98 -27.92
CA ARG A 74 -7.40 17.03 -29.26
C ARG A 74 -7.51 18.42 -29.89
N GLU A 75 -8.62 19.12 -29.70
CA GLU A 75 -8.81 20.47 -30.25
C GLU A 75 -7.91 21.50 -29.55
N HIS A 76 -7.73 21.37 -28.25
CA HIS A 76 -6.85 22.26 -27.48
C HIS A 76 -5.38 22.14 -27.91
N LEU A 77 -4.89 20.91 -28.11
CA LEU A 77 -3.54 20.68 -28.61
C LEU A 77 -3.35 21.26 -30.03
N ASN A 78 -4.30 21.03 -30.93
CA ASN A 78 -4.24 21.55 -32.30
C ASN A 78 -4.22 23.08 -32.34
N LYS A 79 -4.97 23.77 -31.48
CA LYS A 79 -4.93 25.25 -31.37
C LYS A 79 -3.57 25.75 -30.86
N ARG A 80 -2.92 25.01 -29.96
CA ARG A 80 -1.58 25.37 -29.44
C ARG A 80 -0.49 25.23 -30.48
N PHE A 81 -0.50 24.16 -31.28
CA PHE A 81 0.52 23.92 -32.30
C PHE A 81 0.40 24.83 -33.54
N ARG A 82 -0.78 25.41 -33.81
CA ARG A 82 -0.99 26.36 -34.92
C ARG A 82 -0.64 27.82 -34.59
N ARG A 83 -0.28 28.12 -33.34
CA ARG A 83 0.16 29.46 -32.88
C ARG A 83 1.69 29.53 -32.65
N GLY A 84 2.44 28.52 -33.09
CA GLY A 84 3.90 28.54 -33.20
C GLY A 84 4.33 28.84 -34.63
#